data_AF-A0A9E2YQK0-F1
#
_entry.id   AF-A0A9E2YQK0-F1
#
_cell.length_a   1.000
_cell.length_b   1.000
_cell.length_c   1.000
_cell.angle_alpha   90.00
_cell.angle_beta   90.00
_cell.angle_gamma   90.00
#
_symmetry.space_group_name_H-M   'P 1'
#
loop_
_entity.id
_entity.type
_entity.pdbx_description
1 polymer ?
#
loop_
_entity_poly.entity_id
_entity_poly.type
_entity_poly.pdbx_seq_one_letter_code
_entity_poly.pdbx_strand_id
1 'polypeptide(L)'
;MSDFPSTLGSLRNSSYSEQRIGKRSVKDELRQNLICKLQRGESLFPGVLGYEDTVVPQIVNAILSKHNFILLGLRGQAKTRLIRLLTTLLDPCLPYIAGCEIRDNPYHPICRRCRDLIDERGDDTPIAWLNPEER
;
A
#
# COMPACT_ATOMS: atom_id res chain seq x y z
N MET A 1 16.44 9.95 -7.88
CA MET A 1 15.46 9.71 -8.95
C MET A 1 15.38 8.21 -9.13
N SER A 2 14.40 7.58 -8.50
CA SER A 2 14.22 6.14 -8.63
C SER A 2 13.63 5.88 -10.01
N ASP A 3 14.38 5.17 -10.85
CA ASP A 3 14.01 4.91 -12.25
C ASP A 3 12.91 3.84 -12.26
N PHE A 4 11.67 4.31 -12.15
CA PHE A 4 10.52 3.43 -12.10
C PHE A 4 10.15 2.97 -13.51
N PRO A 5 9.89 1.66 -13.73
CA PRO A 5 9.55 1.17 -15.06
C PRO A 5 8.24 1.79 -15.54
N SER A 6 8.25 2.25 -16.78
CA SER A 6 7.13 2.92 -17.44
C SER A 6 6.27 1.99 -18.31
N THR A 7 6.68 0.73 -18.46
CA THR A 7 5.98 -0.28 -19.27
C THR A 7 5.77 -1.59 -18.50
N LEU A 8 4.76 -2.36 -18.88
CA LEU A 8 4.43 -3.64 -18.24
C LEU A 8 5.57 -4.66 -18.34
N GLY A 9 6.25 -4.75 -19.49
CA GLY A 9 7.40 -5.62 -19.69
C GLY A 9 8.57 -5.25 -18.78
N SER A 10 8.85 -3.96 -18.64
CA SER A 10 9.87 -3.47 -17.71
C SER A 10 9.48 -3.72 -16.25
N LEU A 11 8.19 -3.60 -15.92
CA LEU A 11 7.66 -3.87 -14.59
C LEU A 11 7.85 -5.35 -14.20
N ARG A 12 7.60 -6.28 -15.13
CA ARG A 12 7.80 -7.73 -14.94
C ARG A 12 9.25 -8.10 -14.61
N ASN A 13 10.21 -7.41 -15.23
CA ASN A 13 11.65 -7.63 -15.02
C ASN A 13 12.23 -6.86 -13.81
N SER A 14 11.41 -6.03 -13.15
CA SER A 14 11.83 -5.23 -12.00
C SER A 14 11.60 -5.94 -10.66
N SER A 15 11.98 -5.28 -9.57
CA SER A 15 11.69 -5.71 -8.19
C SER A 15 10.19 -5.69 -7.82
N TYR A 16 9.36 -5.22 -8.74
CA TYR A 16 7.90 -5.10 -8.66
C TYR A 16 7.20 -6.22 -9.46
N SER A 17 7.65 -7.46 -9.26
CA SER A 17 7.14 -8.62 -9.99
C SER A 17 5.66 -8.93 -9.69
N GLU A 18 5.03 -9.67 -10.59
CA GLU A 18 3.65 -10.15 -10.44
C GLU A 18 3.43 -10.88 -9.12
N GLN A 19 4.40 -11.68 -8.69
CA GLN A 19 4.33 -12.40 -7.41
C GLN A 19 4.23 -11.46 -6.22
N ARG A 20 4.85 -10.27 -6.31
CA ARG A 20 4.88 -9.28 -5.24
C ARG A 20 3.66 -8.37 -5.23
N ILE A 21 3.15 -7.98 -6.40
CA ILE A 21 2.08 -6.96 -6.51
C ILE A 21 0.76 -7.53 -7.01
N GLY A 22 0.78 -8.53 -7.89
CA GLY A 22 -0.42 -9.00 -8.58
C GLY A 22 -1.52 -9.43 -7.61
N LYS A 23 -1.17 -10.17 -6.55
CA LYS A 23 -2.15 -10.69 -5.56
C LYS A 23 -2.05 -10.02 -4.19
N ARG A 24 -1.21 -9.01 -4.02
CA ARG A 24 -0.98 -8.39 -2.71
C ARG A 24 -2.09 -7.40 -2.40
N SER A 25 -2.88 -7.69 -1.37
CA SER A 25 -3.87 -6.74 -0.87
C SER A 25 -3.21 -5.65 -0.02
N VAL A 26 -3.90 -4.52 0.15
CA VAL A 26 -3.46 -3.44 1.08
C VAL A 26 -3.28 -3.98 2.50
N LYS A 27 -4.10 -4.96 2.93
CA LYS A 27 -3.95 -5.59 4.25
C LYS A 27 -2.68 -6.43 4.35
N ASP A 28 -2.32 -7.15 3.28
CA ASP A 28 -1.06 -7.89 3.22
C ASP A 28 0.14 -6.94 3.19
N GLU A 29 0.00 -5.81 2.49
CA GLU A 29 0.97 -4.74 2.44
C GLU A 29 1.28 -4.19 3.83
N LEU A 30 0.24 -3.69 4.52
CA LEU A 30 0.34 -3.18 5.88
C LEU A 30 0.91 -4.20 6.85
N ARG A 31 0.44 -5.46 6.79
CA ARG A 31 0.92 -6.52 7.69
C ARG A 31 2.41 -6.80 7.49
N GLN A 32 2.86 -6.97 6.25
CA GLN A 32 4.25 -7.30 5.97
C GLN A 32 5.18 -6.14 6.39
N ASN A 33 4.79 -4.91 6.07
CA ASN A 33 5.58 -3.73 6.39
C ASN A 33 5.62 -3.48 7.91
N LEU A 34 4.51 -3.75 8.61
CA LEU A 34 4.46 -3.71 10.07
C LEU A 34 5.42 -4.72 10.70
N ILE A 35 5.44 -5.98 10.23
CA ILE A 35 6.36 -7.01 10.73
C ILE A 35 7.81 -6.55 10.55
N CYS A 36 8.17 -6.05 9.36
CA CYS A 36 9.52 -5.53 9.11
C CYS A 36 9.89 -4.38 10.07
N LYS A 37 8.95 -3.45 10.31
CA LYS A 37 9.16 -2.30 11.19
C LYS A 37 9.35 -2.72 12.65
N LEU A 38 8.55 -3.67 13.12
CA LEU A 38 8.67 -4.28 14.45
C LEU A 38 10.01 -5.01 14.63
N GLN A 39 10.44 -5.80 13.63
CA GLN A 39 11.73 -6.50 13.67
C GLN A 39 12.93 -5.55 13.74
N ARG A 40 12.80 -4.35 13.18
CA ARG A 40 13.83 -3.31 13.22
C ARG A 40 13.80 -2.47 14.50
N GLY A 41 12.81 -2.67 15.37
CA GLY A 41 12.63 -1.86 16.58
C GLY A 41 12.28 -0.40 16.29
N GLU A 42 11.72 -0.10 15.12
CA GLU A 42 11.34 1.26 14.74
C GLU A 42 10.04 1.70 15.44
N SER A 43 9.95 3.00 15.79
CA SER A 43 8.72 3.55 16.36
C SER A 43 7.57 3.56 15.33
N LEU A 44 6.44 2.94 15.70
CA LEU A 44 5.27 2.85 14.83
C LEU A 44 4.52 4.19 14.73
N PHE A 45 4.33 4.86 15.86
CA PHE A 45 3.47 6.04 15.96
C PHE A 45 4.17 7.23 16.63
N PRO A 46 5.18 7.83 15.97
CA PRO A 46 5.96 8.91 16.56
C PRO A 46 5.10 10.11 16.99
N GLY A 47 5.29 10.53 18.24
CA GLY A 47 4.63 11.68 18.86
C GLY A 47 3.18 11.46 19.28
N VAL A 48 2.71 10.21 19.35
CA VAL A 48 1.48 9.85 20.08
C VAL A 48 1.87 9.35 21.46
N LEU A 49 1.72 10.18 22.49
CA LEU A 49 2.13 9.86 23.86
C LEU A 49 1.01 9.15 24.64
N GLY A 50 1.38 8.18 25.48
CA GLY A 50 0.46 7.48 26.40
C GLY A 50 -0.38 6.37 25.77
N TYR A 51 -0.17 6.06 24.48
CA TYR A 51 -0.89 4.99 23.77
C TYR A 51 -0.08 3.70 23.61
N GLU A 52 1.19 3.73 24.02
CA GLU A 52 2.16 2.64 23.84
C GLU A 52 1.70 1.34 24.48
N ASP A 53 1.11 1.41 25.68
CA ASP A 53 0.66 0.22 26.42
C ASP A 53 -0.83 -0.12 26.23
N THR A 54 -1.60 0.71 25.50
CA THR A 54 -3.06 0.56 25.42
C THR A 54 -3.55 0.40 23.99
N VAL A 55 -3.40 1.44 23.17
CA VAL A 55 -3.98 1.51 21.81
C VAL A 55 -3.05 0.90 20.78
N VAL A 56 -1.74 1.15 20.89
CA VAL A 56 -0.74 0.65 19.92
C VAL A 56 -0.76 -0.87 19.82
N PRO A 57 -0.78 -1.66 20.92
CA PRO A 57 -0.82 -3.11 20.85
C PRO A 57 -2.10 -3.62 20.16
N GLN A 58 -3.24 -2.95 20.38
CA GLN A 58 -4.50 -3.32 19.74
C GLN A 58 -4.47 -3.07 18.23
N ILE A 59 -3.90 -1.95 17.79
CA ILE A 59 -3.73 -1.65 16.36
C ILE A 59 -2.79 -2.66 15.72
N VAL A 60 -1.65 -2.98 16.37
CA VAL A 60 -0.70 -3.97 15.88
C VAL A 60 -1.39 -5.33 15.69
N ASN A 61 -2.12 -5.80 16.71
CA ASN A 61 -2.86 -7.06 16.64
C ASN A 61 -3.91 -7.05 15.53
N ALA A 62 -4.66 -5.97 15.38
CA ALA A 62 -5.67 -5.85 14.33
C ALA A 62 -5.05 -5.94 12.92
N ILE A 63 -3.91 -5.28 12.70
CA ILE A 63 -3.20 -5.32 11.41
C ILE A 63 -2.60 -6.71 11.17
N LEU A 64 -1.95 -7.31 12.16
CA LEU A 64 -1.36 -8.65 12.05
C LEU A 64 -2.41 -9.70 11.69
N SER A 65 -3.60 -9.58 12.27
CA SER A 65 -4.75 -10.46 11.99
C SER A 65 -5.58 -10.05 10.76
N LYS A 66 -5.18 -8.99 10.04
CA LYS A 66 -5.89 -8.45 8.85
C LYS A 66 -7.35 -8.06 9.12
N HIS A 67 -7.67 -7.69 10.36
CA HIS A 67 -9.02 -7.28 10.75
C HIS A 67 -9.35 -5.87 10.30
N ASN A 68 -10.64 -5.62 10.07
CA ASN A 68 -11.15 -4.26 10.00
C ASN A 68 -11.36 -3.76 11.43
N PHE A 69 -11.00 -2.52 11.72
CA PHE A 69 -11.18 -1.92 13.04
C PHE A 69 -11.60 -0.46 12.91
N ILE A 70 -12.15 0.08 14.00
CA ILE A 70 -12.62 1.47 14.08
C ILE A 70 -11.92 2.12 15.27
N LEU A 71 -11.42 3.34 15.09
CA LEU A 71 -10.85 4.14 16.18
C LEU A 71 -11.96 4.99 16.82
N LEU A 72 -12.38 4.61 18.01
CA LEU A 72 -13.36 5.34 18.83
C LEU A 72 -12.67 6.13 19.93
N GLY A 73 -13.20 7.31 20.25
CA GLY A 73 -12.68 8.13 21.35
C GLY A 73 -13.24 9.55 21.33
N LEU A 74 -12.92 10.35 22.34
CA LEU A 74 -13.36 11.74 22.45
C LEU A 74 -12.55 12.70 21.57
N ARG A 75 -13.04 13.93 21.40
CA ARG A 75 -12.32 14.98 20.64
C ARG A 75 -10.93 15.20 21.24
N GLY A 76 -9.90 15.34 20.40
CA GLY A 76 -8.51 15.57 20.83
C GLY A 76 -7.69 14.31 21.11
N GLN A 77 -8.28 13.11 21.08
CA GLN A 77 -7.60 11.84 21.36
C GLN A 77 -6.81 11.26 20.16
N ALA A 78 -6.11 12.09 19.39
CA ALA A 78 -5.17 11.69 18.33
C ALA A 78 -5.66 10.70 17.23
N LYS A 79 -6.96 10.38 17.10
CA LYS A 79 -7.51 9.43 16.11
C LYS A 79 -7.04 9.72 14.68
N THR A 80 -7.23 10.96 14.22
CA THR A 80 -6.81 11.38 12.87
C THR A 80 -5.30 11.27 12.69
N ARG A 81 -4.53 11.53 13.74
CA ARG A 81 -3.07 11.41 13.71
C ARG A 81 -2.63 9.95 13.57
N LEU A 82 -3.25 9.03 14.31
CA LEU A 82 -3.00 7.59 14.17
C LEU A 82 -3.29 7.10 12.75
N ILE A 83 -4.43 7.48 12.17
CA ILE A 83 -4.80 7.09 10.80
C ILE A 83 -3.76 7.57 9.79
N ARG A 84 -3.29 8.82 9.92
CA ARG A 84 -2.24 9.36 9.04
C ARG A 84 -0.90 8.67 9.25
N LEU A 85 -0.59 8.20 10.45
CA LEU A 85 0.64 7.45 10.69
C LEU A 85 0.56 6.03 10.13
N LEU A 86 -0.64 5.44 10.02
CA LEU A 86 -0.81 4.13 9.38
C LEU A 86 -0.46 4.15 7.89
N THR A 87 -0.63 5.26 7.18
CA THR A 87 -0.22 5.35 5.76
C THR A 87 1.29 5.26 5.59
N THR A 88 2.08 5.52 6.64
CA THR A 88 3.55 5.32 6.63
C THR A 88 3.95 3.84 6.56
N LEU A 89 3.01 2.92 6.81
CA LEU A 89 3.21 1.49 6.64
C LEU A 89 2.91 1.01 5.20
N LEU A 90 2.42 1.88 4.32
CA LEU A 90 2.23 1.55 2.90
C LEU A 90 3.56 1.63 2.15
N ASP A 91 3.68 0.87 1.07
CA ASP A 91 4.81 0.93 0.16
C ASP A 91 4.89 2.32 -0.48
N PRO A 92 6.11 2.84 -0.71
CA PRO A 92 6.32 4.22 -1.16
C PRO A 92 5.75 4.49 -2.56
N CYS A 93 5.71 3.48 -3.43
CA CYS A 93 5.11 3.64 -4.75
C CYS A 93 4.41 2.34 -5.17
N LEU A 94 3.22 2.47 -5.75
CA LEU A 94 2.46 1.36 -6.35
C LEU A 94 2.30 1.59 -7.86
N PRO A 95 2.65 0.60 -8.71
CA PRO A 95 2.40 0.69 -10.14
C PRO A 95 0.90 0.49 -10.45
N TYR A 96 0.38 1.26 -11.40
CA TYR A 96 -0.96 1.12 -11.94
C TYR A 96 -0.97 1.41 -13.45
N ILE A 97 -2.02 0.97 -14.15
CA ILE A 97 -2.12 1.20 -15.60
C ILE A 97 -2.37 2.68 -15.89
N ALA A 98 -1.52 3.30 -16.70
CA ALA A 98 -1.57 4.72 -16.98
C ALA A 98 -2.92 5.12 -17.61
N GLY A 99 -3.45 6.26 -17.17
CA GLY A 99 -4.72 6.80 -17.64
C GLY A 99 -5.96 6.07 -17.13
N CYS A 100 -5.83 5.09 -16.23
CA CYS A 100 -6.97 4.43 -15.58
C CYS A 100 -7.45 5.20 -14.35
N GLU A 101 -8.73 5.61 -14.36
CA GLU A 101 -9.33 6.40 -13.26
C GLU A 101 -9.34 5.64 -11.93
N ILE A 102 -9.61 4.32 -11.99
CA ILE A 102 -9.64 3.47 -10.79
C ILE A 102 -8.24 2.99 -10.35
N ARG A 103 -7.17 3.38 -11.07
CA ARG A 103 -5.78 2.98 -10.80
C ARG A 103 -5.62 1.46 -10.71
N ASP A 104 -6.02 0.82 -11.80
CA ASP A 104 -6.16 -0.64 -11.87
C ASP A 104 -4.81 -1.36 -11.82
N ASN A 105 -4.84 -2.60 -11.32
CA ASN A 105 -3.63 -3.42 -11.16
C ASN A 105 -3.10 -3.86 -12.53
N PRO A 106 -1.81 -3.61 -12.84
CA PRO A 106 -1.21 -4.01 -14.12
C PRO A 106 -1.23 -5.51 -14.41
N TYR A 107 -1.21 -6.35 -13.37
CA TYR A 107 -1.16 -7.81 -13.51
C TYR A 107 -2.54 -8.46 -13.48
N HIS A 108 -3.48 -7.86 -12.75
CA HIS A 108 -4.85 -8.36 -12.63
C HIS A 108 -5.86 -7.21 -12.79
N PRO A 109 -6.00 -6.66 -14.01
CA PRO A 109 -6.92 -5.56 -14.26
C PRO A 109 -8.39 -6.01 -14.10
N ILE A 110 -9.18 -5.19 -13.41
CA ILE A 110 -10.62 -5.38 -13.25
C ILE A 110 -11.37 -4.62 -14.37
N CYS A 111 -10.86 -3.44 -14.74
CA CYS A 111 -11.42 -2.58 -15.77
C CYS A 111 -11.32 -3.25 -17.16
N ARG A 112 -12.41 -3.17 -17.93
CA ARG A 112 -12.45 -3.68 -19.30
C ARG A 112 -11.44 -2.98 -20.20
N ARG A 113 -11.41 -1.64 -20.18
CA ARG A 113 -10.46 -0.85 -20.98
C ARG A 113 -9.00 -1.19 -20.67
N CYS A 114 -8.69 -1.54 -19.42
CA CYS A 114 -7.35 -1.95 -19.02
C CYS A 114 -6.98 -3.33 -19.57
N ARG A 115 -7.94 -4.28 -19.59
CA ARG A 115 -7.77 -5.57 -20.24
C ARG A 115 -7.53 -5.42 -21.74
N ASP A 116 -8.39 -4.66 -22.41
CA ASP A 116 -8.25 -4.39 -23.85
C ASP A 116 -6.88 -3.74 -24.17
N LEU A 117 -6.43 -2.79 -23.34
CA LEU A 117 -5.12 -2.14 -23.51
C LEU A 117 -3.93 -3.08 -23.32
N ILE A 118 -4.04 -4.06 -22.41
CA ILE A 118 -3.02 -5.10 -22.23
C ILE A 118 -3.05 -6.10 -23.38
N ASP A 119 -4.24 -6.46 -23.87
CA ASP A 119 -4.38 -7.36 -25.02
C ASP A 119 -3.84 -6.71 -26.31
N GLU A 120 -4.03 -5.40 -26.48
CA GLU A 120 -3.55 -4.64 -27.64
C GLU A 120 -2.03 -4.37 -27.61
N ARG A 121 -1.48 -3.99 -26.44
CA ARG A 121 -0.09 -3.49 -26.33
C ARG A 121 0.87 -4.45 -25.64
N GLY A 122 0.37 -5.49 -24.97
CA GLY A 122 1.20 -6.48 -24.27
C GLY A 122 2.21 -5.84 -23.31
N ASP A 123 3.50 -6.13 -23.53
CA ASP A 123 4.58 -5.62 -22.69
C ASP A 123 4.80 -4.10 -22.81
N ASP A 124 4.27 -3.46 -23.85
CA ASP A 124 4.36 -2.01 -24.06
C ASP A 124 3.21 -1.23 -23.39
N THR A 125 2.34 -1.89 -22.61
CA THR A 125 1.29 -1.20 -21.86
C THR A 125 1.90 -0.16 -20.91
N PRO A 126 1.47 1.11 -20.98
CA PRO A 126 2.05 2.17 -20.17
C PRO A 126 1.64 2.06 -18.70
N ILE A 127 2.62 2.23 -17.81
CA ILE A 127 2.50 2.14 -16.36
C ILE A 127 2.79 3.50 -15.73
N ALA A 128 1.98 3.87 -14.74
CA ALA A 128 2.16 5.04 -13.90
C ALA A 128 2.31 4.61 -12.43
N TRP A 129 2.75 5.54 -11.57
CA TRP A 129 3.13 5.25 -10.19
C TRP A 129 2.36 6.12 -9.23
N LEU A 130 1.84 5.48 -8.19
CA LEU A 130 1.00 6.10 -7.17
C LEU A 130 1.77 6.24 -5.87
N ASN A 131 1.79 7.44 -5.30
CA ASN A 131 2.43 7.72 -4.02
C ASN A 131 1.48 7.41 -2.84
N PRO A 132 2.00 7.26 -1.60
CA PRO A 132 1.20 6.88 -0.44
C PRO A 132 0.22 7.97 -0.02
N GLU A 133 0.56 9.24 -0.28
CA GLU A 133 -0.31 10.40 0.01
C GLU A 133 -1.49 10.52 -0.96
N GLU A 134 -1.38 9.90 -2.12
CA GLU A 134 -2.43 9.87 -3.15
C GLU A 134 -3.40 8.69 -2.96
N ARG A 135 -3.15 7.82 -1.96
CA ARG A 135 -3.96 6.66 -1.58
C ARG A 135 -4.81 6.97 -0.36
#